data_AF-A0A7X1M2D6-F1
#
_entry.id   AF-A0A7X1M2D6-F1
#
_cell.length_a   1.000
_cell.length_b   1.000
_cell.length_c   1.000
_cell.angle_alpha   90.00
_cell.angle_beta   90.00
_cell.angle_gamma   90.00
#
_symmetry.space_group_name_H-M   'P 1'
#
loop_
_entity.id
_entity.type
_entity.pdbx_description
1 polymer ?
#
loop_
_entity_poly.entity_id
_entity_poly.type
_entity_poly.pdbx_seq_one_letter_code
_entity_poly.pdbx_strand_id
1 'polypeptide(L)'
;MTPDEIALNFDDAFSLVETLVGEGRLGRGALPDLREIDAALHEMSGPENTADWTREALTTGEGWHRARRAARRVLVAELGTWQRPLPHVTVIR
;
A
#
# COMPACT_ATOMS: atom_id res chain seq x y z
N MET A 1 7.73 2.09 -12.04
CA MET A 1 7.61 2.25 -10.59
C MET A 1 8.63 1.35 -9.93
N THR A 2 9.58 1.94 -9.22
CA THR A 2 10.54 1.25 -8.34
C THR A 2 9.90 0.97 -6.98
N PRO A 3 10.44 0.06 -6.16
CA PRO A 3 9.89 -0.21 -4.82
C PRO A 3 9.86 1.03 -3.92
N ASP A 4 10.87 1.89 -4.00
CA ASP A 4 10.93 3.18 -3.30
C ASP A 4 9.84 4.15 -3.77
N GLU A 5 9.62 4.30 -5.08
CA GLU A 5 8.51 5.11 -5.61
C GLU A 5 7.15 4.61 -5.11
N ILE A 6 6.95 3.30 -4.92
CA ILE A 6 5.70 2.76 -4.36
C ILE A 6 5.51 3.23 -2.92
N ALA A 7 6.55 3.14 -2.08
CA ALA A 7 6.44 3.52 -0.68
C ALA A 7 6.28 5.02 -0.49
N LEU A 8 7.02 5.85 -1.25
CA LEU A 8 6.89 7.30 -1.20
C LEU A 8 5.49 7.75 -1.60
N ASN A 9 4.94 7.22 -2.70
CA ASN A 9 3.57 7.53 -3.12
C ASN A 9 2.53 7.08 -2.08
N PHE A 10 2.78 5.96 -1.39
CA PHE A 10 1.88 5.48 -0.34
C PHE A 10 1.93 6.40 0.88
N ASP A 11 3.12 6.78 1.36
CA ASP A 11 3.31 7.68 2.50
C ASP A 11 2.63 9.04 2.26
N ASP A 12 2.86 9.63 1.08
CA ASP A 12 2.22 10.87 0.64
C ASP A 12 0.68 10.76 0.69
N ALA A 13 0.13 9.66 0.14
CA ALA A 13 -1.31 9.42 0.15
C ALA A 13 -1.85 9.09 1.54
N PHE A 14 -1.06 8.41 2.38
CA PHE A 14 -1.45 7.99 3.72
C PHE A 14 -1.69 9.19 4.63
N SER A 15 -0.94 10.28 4.44
CA SER A 15 -1.16 11.55 5.13
C SER A 15 -2.59 12.11 5.01
N LEU A 16 -3.33 11.72 3.95
CA LEU A 16 -4.68 12.17 3.66
C LEU A 16 -5.77 11.25 4.21
N VAL A 17 -5.42 10.08 4.77
CA VAL A 17 -6.38 9.02 5.10
C VAL A 17 -7.42 9.46 6.13
N GLU A 18 -7.01 10.17 7.18
CA GLU A 18 -7.94 10.67 8.20
C GLU A 18 -8.95 11.67 7.60
N THR A 19 -8.51 12.54 6.67
CA THR A 19 -9.39 13.45 5.94
C THR A 19 -10.37 12.67 5.06
N LEU A 20 -9.89 11.69 4.29
CA LEU A 20 -10.74 10.88 3.41
C LEU A 20 -11.79 10.07 4.18
N VAL A 21 -11.45 9.59 5.37
CA VAL A 21 -12.39 8.94 6.30
C VAL A 21 -13.41 9.93 6.85
N GLY A 22 -12.95 11.13 7.25
CA GLY A 22 -13.82 12.21 7.70
C GLY A 22 -14.84 12.65 6.63
N GLU A 23 -14.43 12.65 5.37
CA GLU A 23 -15.26 12.97 4.20
C GLU A 23 -16.14 11.79 3.74
N GLY A 24 -16.01 10.60 4.34
CA GLY A 24 -16.74 9.40 3.94
C GLY A 24 -16.32 8.84 2.57
N ARG A 25 -15.18 9.26 2.04
CA ARG A 25 -14.60 8.77 0.77
C ARG A 25 -13.80 7.49 0.95
N LEU A 26 -13.49 7.15 2.20
CA LEU A 26 -12.88 5.90 2.61
C LEU A 26 -13.62 5.36 3.83
N GLY A 27 -13.91 4.07 3.86
CA GLY A 27 -14.51 3.41 5.01
C GLY A 27 -13.59 3.42 6.23
N ARG A 28 -14.16 3.62 7.42
CA ARG A 28 -13.42 3.49 8.69
C ARG A 28 -12.80 2.10 8.88
N GLY A 29 -13.36 1.09 8.22
CA GLY A 29 -12.85 -0.29 8.24
C GLY A 29 -11.51 -0.48 7.54
N ALA A 30 -11.12 0.40 6.60
CA ALA A 30 -9.85 0.31 5.88
C ALA A 30 -8.64 0.83 6.68
N LEU A 31 -8.87 1.71 7.67
CA LEU A 31 -7.81 2.36 8.47
C LEU A 31 -6.81 1.40 9.11
N PRO A 32 -7.23 0.30 9.78
CA PRO A 32 -6.29 -0.65 10.36
C PRO A 32 -5.36 -1.29 9.34
N ASP A 33 -5.89 -1.65 8.16
CA ASP A 33 -5.10 -2.27 7.10
C ASP A 33 -4.17 -1.26 6.41
N LEU A 34 -4.60 -0.01 6.22
CA LEU A 34 -3.71 1.04 5.71
C LEU A 34 -2.54 1.31 6.65
N ARG A 35 -2.78 1.33 7.97
CA ARG A 35 -1.71 1.42 8.98
C ARG A 35 -0.77 0.21 8.96
N GLU A 36 -1.27 -0.99 8.63
CA GLU A 36 -0.41 -2.17 8.48
C GLU A 36 0.51 -2.05 7.26
N ILE A 37 0.05 -1.46 6.16
CA ILE A 37 0.91 -1.17 5.00
C ILE A 37 2.00 -0.18 5.40
N ASP A 38 1.62 0.94 6.04
CA ASP A 38 2.55 1.97 6.51
C ASP A 38 3.64 1.36 7.42
N ALA A 39 3.22 0.62 8.44
CA ALA A 39 4.15 -0.06 9.36
C ALA A 39 5.09 -1.03 8.63
N ALA A 40 4.58 -1.81 7.67
CA ALA A 40 5.41 -2.75 6.92
C ALA A 40 6.47 -2.04 6.05
N LEU A 41 6.12 -0.90 5.45
CA LEU A 41 7.06 -0.08 4.67
C LEU A 41 8.07 0.63 5.58
N HIS A 42 7.62 1.13 6.72
CA HIS A 42 8.47 1.76 7.73
C HIS A 42 9.50 0.78 8.31
N GLU A 43 9.11 -0.46 8.62
CA GLU A 43 10.00 -1.51 9.12
C GLU A 43 11.13 -1.87 8.14
N MET A 44 10.88 -1.77 6.83
CA MET A 44 11.90 -1.99 5.79
C MET A 44 12.81 -0.77 5.58
N SER A 45 12.57 0.36 6.26
CA SER A 45 13.38 1.56 6.09
C SER A 45 14.76 1.40 6.74
N GLY A 46 15.69 2.28 6.38
CA GLY A 46 17.06 2.27 6.92
C GLY A 46 18.11 1.66 5.99
N PRO A 47 19.37 2.12 6.08
CA PRO A 47 20.46 1.64 5.22
C PRO A 47 20.75 0.13 5.37
N GLU A 48 20.43 -0.47 6.51
CA GLU A 48 20.57 -1.89 6.80
C GLU A 48 19.61 -2.77 5.98
N ASN A 49 18.49 -2.22 5.52
CA ASN A 49 17.42 -2.94 4.83
C ASN A 49 17.40 -2.66 3.31
N THR A 50 18.50 -2.19 2.75
CA THR A 50 18.60 -1.88 1.30
C THR A 50 18.21 -3.04 0.39
N ALA A 51 18.40 -4.29 0.82
CA ALA A 51 17.99 -5.48 0.07
C ALA A 51 16.46 -5.59 -0.11
N ASP A 52 15.67 -5.06 0.83
CA ASP A 52 14.21 -5.08 0.79
C ASP A 52 13.63 -4.14 -0.27
N TRP A 53 14.42 -3.20 -0.78
CA TRP A 53 14.00 -2.21 -1.79
C TRP A 53 14.39 -2.60 -3.22
N THR A 54 14.73 -3.87 -3.45
CA THR A 54 15.03 -4.41 -4.78
C THR A 54 13.77 -4.89 -5.50
N ARG A 55 13.84 -4.99 -6.84
CA ARG A 55 12.74 -5.56 -7.65
C ARG A 55 12.45 -7.02 -7.28
N GLU A 56 13.47 -7.76 -6.85
CA GLU A 56 13.33 -9.14 -6.37
C GLU A 56 12.54 -9.17 -5.05
N ALA A 57 12.96 -8.38 -4.06
CA ALA A 57 12.27 -8.27 -2.78
C ALA A 57 10.82 -7.79 -2.93
N LEU A 58 10.51 -6.92 -3.91
CA LEU A 58 9.12 -6.56 -4.21
C LEU A 58 8.23 -7.79 -4.51
N THR A 59 8.81 -8.84 -5.09
CA THR A 59 8.09 -10.06 -5.48
C THR A 59 8.04 -11.08 -4.33
N THR A 60 9.16 -11.29 -3.64
CA THR A 60 9.37 -12.41 -2.70
C THR A 60 9.62 -12.00 -1.24
N GLY A 61 9.90 -10.72 -1.00
CA GLY A 61 10.25 -10.18 0.32
C GLY A 61 9.07 -10.17 1.27
N GLU A 62 9.33 -10.51 2.54
CA GLU A 62 8.29 -10.66 3.55
C GLU A 62 7.54 -9.35 3.84
N GLY A 63 8.25 -8.22 3.94
CA GLY A 63 7.63 -6.91 4.13
C GLY A 63 6.68 -6.55 2.98
N TRP A 64 7.09 -6.77 1.73
CA TRP A 64 6.23 -6.60 0.55
C TRP A 64 5.06 -7.59 0.50
N HIS A 65 5.24 -8.82 0.98
CA HIS A 65 4.14 -9.77 1.13
C HIS A 65 3.12 -9.30 2.16
N ARG A 66 3.57 -8.77 3.30
CA ARG A 66 2.72 -8.19 4.34
C ARG A 66 1.94 -7.00 3.80
N ALA A 67 2.62 -6.02 3.19
CA ALA A 67 2.01 -4.86 2.56
C ALA A 67 0.94 -5.25 1.52
N ARG A 68 1.22 -6.22 0.64
CA ARG A 68 0.24 -6.73 -0.35
C ARG A 68 -0.97 -7.41 0.29
N ARG A 69 -0.80 -8.15 1.38
CA ARG A 69 -1.94 -8.77 2.09
C ARG A 69 -2.85 -7.70 2.68
N ALA A 70 -2.29 -6.70 3.33
CA ALA A 70 -3.04 -5.58 3.87
C ALA A 70 -3.75 -4.78 2.76
N ALA A 71 -3.05 -4.44 1.67
CA ALA A 71 -3.64 -3.77 0.52
C ALA A 71 -4.83 -4.53 -0.08
N ARG A 72 -4.75 -5.87 -0.17
CA ARG A 72 -5.88 -6.69 -0.62
C ARG A 72 -7.08 -6.59 0.33
N ARG A 73 -6.86 -6.55 1.65
CA ARG A 73 -7.94 -6.39 2.62
C ARG A 73 -8.59 -5.00 2.53
N VAL A 74 -7.79 -3.93 2.34
CA VAL A 74 -8.31 -2.59 2.03
C VAL A 74 -9.20 -2.62 0.79
N LEU A 75 -8.71 -3.19 -0.32
CA LEU A 75 -9.48 -3.28 -1.56
C LEU A 75 -10.78 -4.07 -1.36
N VAL A 76 -10.76 -5.15 -0.58
CA VAL A 76 -11.96 -5.93 -0.27
C VAL A 76 -12.94 -5.15 0.61
N ALA A 77 -12.45 -4.41 1.60
CA ALA A 77 -13.28 -3.59 2.48
C ALA A 77 -13.98 -2.46 1.70
N GLU A 78 -13.26 -1.79 0.81
CA GLU A 78 -13.76 -0.62 0.09
C GLU A 78 -14.54 -0.96 -1.18
N LEU A 79 -14.18 -2.05 -1.87
CA LEU A 79 -14.71 -2.39 -3.19
C LEU A 79 -15.46 -3.73 -3.20
N GLY A 80 -15.56 -4.42 -2.06
CA GLY A 80 -16.09 -5.78 -1.95
C GLY A 80 -15.12 -6.84 -2.47
N THR A 81 -15.55 -8.11 -2.51
CA THR A 81 -14.76 -9.19 -3.13
C THR A 81 -14.48 -8.85 -4.60
N TRP A 82 -13.26 -8.39 -4.88
CA TRP A 82 -12.80 -7.96 -6.19
C TRP A 82 -12.89 -9.12 -7.20
N GLN A 83 -13.95 -9.12 -8.03
CA GLN A 83 -14.18 -10.09 -9.11
C GLN A 83 -13.93 -9.52 -10.52
N ARG A 84 -13.39 -8.30 -10.64
CA ARG A 84 -13.18 -7.63 -11.93
C ARG A 84 -11.69 -7.68 -12.33
N PRO A 85 -11.35 -7.64 -13.63
CA PRO A 85 -9.96 -7.48 -14.05
C PRO A 85 -9.35 -6.22 -13.42
N LEU A 86 -8.04 -6.24 -13.15
CA LEU A 86 -7.31 -5.07 -12.64
C LEU A 86 -7.64 -3.84 -13.50
N PRO A 87 -7.93 -2.68 -12.90
CA PRO A 87 -8.24 -1.49 -13.69
C PRO A 87 -7.01 -1.08 -14.49
N HIS A 88 -7.22 -0.65 -15.73
CA HIS A 88 -6.14 -0.13 -16.55
C HIS A 88 -5.59 1.17 -15.94
N VAL A 89 -4.42 1.10 -15.30
CA VAL A 89 -3.71 2.28 -14.82
C VAL A 89 -2.96 2.87 -16.02
N THR A 90 -3.37 4.05 -16.47
CA THR A 90 -2.62 4.82 -17.48
C THR A 90 -1.79 5.88 -16.75
N VAL A 91 -0.47 5.79 -16.85
CA VAL A 91 0.42 6.85 -16.37
C VAL A 91 0.44 7.95 -17.42
N ILE A 92 -0.08 9.13 -17.06
CA ILE A 92 0.11 10.35 -17.85
C ILE A 92 1.52 10.86 -17.51
N ARG A 93 2.38 10.94 -18.52
CA ARG A 93 3.72 11.56 -18.44
C ARG A 93 3.64 13.03 -18.83
#